data_AF-A0A961C8U4-F1
#
_entry.id   AF-A0A961C8U4-F1
#
_cell.length_a   1.000
_cell.length_b   1.000
_cell.length_c   1.000
_cell.angle_alpha   90.00
_cell.angle_beta   90.00
_cell.angle_gamma   90.00
#
_symmetry.space_group_name_H-M   'P 1'
#
loop_
_entity.id
_entity.type
_entity.pdbx_description
1 polymer ?
#
loop_
_entity_poly.entity_id
_entity_poly.type
_entity_poly.pdbx_seq_one_letter_code
_entity_poly.pdbx_strand_id
1 'polypeptide(L)' 'MYSLIWTPPDGREPVNVPLRDITPDDFLTAASEANMPCGDFTDAFLYKTLYALLYQLQRNGDGEVSLYKRGSILVVPRAV' A
#
# COMPACT_ATOMS: atom_id res chain seq x y z
N MET A 1 -5.60 1.29 13.13
CA MET A 1 -4.82 2.21 12.27
C MET A 1 -3.73 1.38 11.62
N TYR A 2 -3.44 1.63 10.34
CA TYR A 2 -2.54 0.81 9.54
C TYR A 2 -1.25 1.57 9.20
N SER A 3 -0.25 0.85 8.71
CA SER A 3 0.96 1.43 8.12
C SER A 3 1.11 0.91 6.70
N LEU A 4 1.35 1.80 5.74
CA LEU A 4 1.72 1.45 4.38
C LEU A 4 3.24 1.47 4.26
N ILE A 5 3.81 0.34 3.87
CA ILE A 5 5.23 0.17 3.64
C ILE A 5 5.41 -0.04 2.14
N TRP A 6 6.11 0.89 1.50
CA TRP A 6 6.46 0.85 0.10
C TRP A 6 7.91 0.43 -0.06
N THR A 7 8.18 -0.63 -0.84
CA THR A 7 9.54 -1.05 -1.21
C THR A 7 9.82 -0.68 -2.67
N PRO A 8 10.56 0.40 -2.94
CA PRO A 8 10.90 0.80 -4.31
C PRO A 8 11.73 -0.27 -5.05
N PRO A 9 11.63 -0.34 -6.39
CA PRO A 9 12.32 -1.35 -7.19
C PRO A 9 13.77 -0.97 -7.48
N ASP A 10 14.15 0.29 -7.23
CA ASP A 10 15.45 0.88 -7.50
C ASP A 10 16.46 0.67 -6.35
N GLY A 11 16.11 -0.17 -5.36
CA GLY A 11 16.97 -0.50 -4.23
C GLY A 11 17.04 0.60 -3.17
N ARG A 12 16.17 1.61 -3.23
CA ARG A 12 16.00 2.56 -2.12
C ARG A 12 15.41 1.86 -0.89
N GLU A 13 15.69 2.45 0.27
CA GLU A 13 15.12 2.02 1.54
C GLU A 13 13.58 2.02 1.50
N PRO A 14 12.93 1.03 2.15
CA PRO A 14 11.48 1.02 2.28
C PRO A 14 10.96 2.29 2.98
N VAL A 15 9.88 2.84 2.45
CA VAL A 15 9.23 4.03 3.00
C VAL A 15 7.98 3.61 3.76
N ASN A 16 7.91 3.94 5.05
CA ASN A 16 6.77 3.65 5.91
C ASN A 16 5.98 4.93 6.17
N VAL A 17 4.70 4.94 5.79
CA VAL A 17 3.79 6.07 5.99
C VAL A 17 2.55 5.61 6.77
N PRO A 18 1.98 6.46 7.64
CA PRO A 18 0.73 6.17 8.30
C PRO A 18 -0.41 5.98 7.29
N LEU A 19 -1.23 4.94 7.48
CA LEU A 19 -2.45 4.74 6.72
C LEU A 19 -3.63 4.74 7.69
N ARG A 20 -4.42 5.82 7.67
CA ARG A 20 -5.51 6.03 8.63
C ARG A 20 -6.60 4.98 8.48
N ASP A 21 -7.07 4.80 7.25
CA ASP A 21 -8.09 3.84 6.87
C ASP A 21 -7.77 3.22 5.49
N ILE A 22 -8.48 2.17 5.10
CA ILE A 22 -8.30 1.47 3.82
C ILE A 22 -9.34 2.00 2.84
N THR A 23 -9.19 3.27 2.49
CA THR A 23 -10.02 3.98 1.50
C THR A 23 -9.16 4.44 0.31
N PRO A 24 -9.75 4.68 -0.86
CA PRO A 24 -9.00 5.22 -2.00
C PRO A 24 -8.26 6.52 -1.68
N ASP A 25 -8.93 7.46 -0.99
CA ASP A 25 -8.37 8.78 -0.69
C ASP A 25 -7.18 8.69 0.30
N ASP A 26 -7.33 7.91 1.38
CA ASP A 26 -6.24 7.71 2.33
C ASP A 26 -5.06 6.96 1.70
N PHE A 27 -5.34 5.96 0.86
CA PHE A 27 -4.30 5.22 0.15
C PHE A 27 -3.54 6.09 -0.85
N LEU A 28 -4.24 6.95 -1.61
CA LEU A 28 -3.62 7.90 -2.53
C LEU A 28 -2.76 8.93 -1.78
N THR A 29 -3.24 9.41 -0.64
CA THR A 29 -2.49 10.33 0.22
C THR A 29 -1.21 9.68 0.72
N ALA A 30 -1.30 8.48 1.31
CA ALA A 30 -0.15 7.71 1.78
C ALA A 30 0.82 7.38 0.64
N ALA A 31 0.32 6.97 -0.53
CA ALA A 31 1.14 6.70 -1.71
C ALA A 31 1.90 7.94 -2.21
N SER A 32 1.27 9.11 -2.15
CA SER A 32 1.92 10.38 -2.47
C SER A 32 3.04 10.70 -1.48
N GLU A 33 2.80 10.54 -0.17
CA GLU A 33 3.81 10.72 0.87
C GLU A 33 4.99 9.73 0.71
N ALA A 34 4.71 8.51 0.27
CA ALA A 34 5.70 7.48 -0.03
C ALA A 34 6.46 7.72 -1.36
N ASN A 35 6.18 8.82 -2.07
CA ASN A 35 6.76 9.14 -3.39
C ASN A 35 6.57 8.02 -4.43
N MET A 36 5.40 7.35 -4.41
CA MET A 36 5.06 6.35 -5.40
C MET A 36 4.78 6.99 -6.77
N PRO A 37 5.12 6.32 -7.89
CA PRO A 37 4.84 6.85 -9.23
C PRO A 37 3.34 7.00 -9.51
N CYS A 38 2.87 8.23 -9.70
CA CYS A 38 1.44 8.54 -9.90
C CYS A 38 0.82 7.91 -11.17
N GLY A 39 1.65 7.57 -12.17
CA GLY A 39 1.20 7.03 -13.46
C GLY A 39 0.50 5.67 -13.39
N ASP A 40 0.53 4.98 -12.25
CA ASP A 40 -0.08 3.66 -12.07
C ASP A 40 -1.41 3.65 -11.35
N PHE A 41 -1.79 4.76 -10.72
CA PHE A 41 -3.00 4.85 -9.89
C PHE A 41 -4.25 5.07 -10.74
N THR A 42 -4.49 4.15 -11.67
CA THR A 42 -5.78 4.03 -12.35
C THR A 42 -6.85 3.52 -11.37
N ASP A 43 -8.12 3.81 -11.63
CA ASP A 43 -9.23 3.30 -10.81
C ASP A 43 -9.17 1.77 -10.64
N ALA A 44 -8.89 1.05 -11.73
CA ALA A 44 -8.77 -0.40 -11.72
C ALA A 44 -7.61 -0.89 -10.84
N PHE A 45 -6.47 -0.17 -10.84
CA PHE A 45 -5.35 -0.48 -9.96
C PHE A 45 -5.72 -0.26 -8.49
N LEU A 46 -6.32 0.88 -8.17
CA LEU A 46 -6.73 1.25 -6.82
C LEU A 46 -7.69 0.21 -6.23
N TYR A 47 -8.78 -0.11 -6.93
CA TYR A 47 -9.78 -1.06 -6.43
C TYR A 47 -9.23 -2.47 -6.27
N LYS A 48 -8.41 -2.95 -7.22
CA LYS A 48 -7.81 -4.29 -7.12
C LYS A 48 -6.81 -4.37 -5.97
N THR A 49 -6.00 -3.34 -5.78
CA THR A 49 -5.01 -3.26 -4.70
C THR A 49 -5.71 -3.24 -3.34
N LEU A 50 -6.68 -2.34 -3.16
CA LEU A 50 -7.44 -2.26 -1.90
C LEU A 50 -8.19 -3.56 -1.60
N TYR A 51 -8.84 -4.17 -2.60
CA TYR A 51 -9.50 -5.46 -2.43
C TYR A 51 -8.53 -6.55 -1.98
N ALA A 52 -7.37 -6.66 -2.64
CA ALA A 52 -6.36 -7.66 -2.31
C ALA A 52 -5.80 -7.46 -0.89
N LEU A 53 -5.56 -6.21 -0.49
CA LEU A 53 -5.10 -5.87 0.86
C LEU A 53 -6.15 -6.20 1.91
N LEU A 54 -7.40 -5.75 1.71
CA LEU A 54 -8.50 -6.03 2.64
C LEU A 54 -8.74 -7.53 2.83
N TYR A 55 -8.73 -8.29 1.73
CA TYR A 55 -8.92 -9.73 1.79
C TYR A 55 -7.82 -10.41 2.62
N GLN A 56 -6.56 -10.02 2.45
CA GLN A 56 -5.44 -10.58 3.20
C GLN A 56 -5.48 -10.16 4.68
N LEU A 57 -5.74 -8.89 4.97
CA LEU A 57 -5.87 -8.38 6.34
C LEU A 57 -6.97 -9.10 7.13
N GLN A 58 -8.11 -9.40 6.49
CA GLN A 58 -9.19 -10.15 7.12
C GLN A 58 -8.78 -11.59 7.49
N ARG A 59 -7.80 -12.18 6.78
CA ARG A 59 -7.42 -13.59 6.92
C ARG A 59 -6.17 -13.80 7.78
N ASN A 60 -5.17 -12.94 7.61
CA ASN A 60 -3.79 -13.22 8.01
C ASN A 60 -3.20 -12.13 8.92
N GLY A 61 -3.96 -11.08 9.23
CA GLY A 61 -3.45 -9.94 10.01
C GLY A 61 -2.73 -8.93 9.15
N ASP A 62 -1.92 -9.35 8.17
CA ASP A 62 -1.17 -8.47 7.26
C ASP A 62 -1.64 -8.61 5.80
N GLY A 63 -1.36 -7.62 4.95
CA GLY A 63 -1.65 -7.68 3.51
C GLY A 63 -0.53 -7.15 2.64
N GLU A 64 -0.10 -7.92 1.64
CA GLU A 64 0.98 -7.56 0.72
C GLU A 64 0.54 -7.66 -0.75
N VAL A 65 0.94 -6.69 -1.57
CA VAL A 65 0.69 -6.68 -3.02
C VAL A 65 1.98 -6.33 -3.77
N SER A 66 2.43 -7.23 -4.64
CA SER A 66 3.55 -6.98 -5.55
C SER A 66 3.11 -6.20 -6.78
N LEU A 67 3.76 -5.06 -7.02
CA LEU A 67 3.61 -4.27 -8.23
C LEU A 67 4.69 -4.71 -9.22
N TYR A 68 4.30 -5.42 -10.29
CA TYR A 68 5.22 -6.02 -11.26
C TYR A 68 6.34 -5.05 -11.70
N LYS A 69 7.59 -5.36 -11.34
CA LYS A 69 8.82 -4.55 -11.60
C LYS A 69 8.82 -3.14 -11.00
N ARG A 70 7.80 -2.79 -10.22
CA ARG A 70 7.63 -1.46 -9.65
C ARG A 70 7.85 -1.44 -8.15
N GLY A 71 7.71 -2.56 -7.45
CA GLY A 71 7.96 -2.65 -6.01
C GLY A 71 6.92 -3.53 -5.32
N SER A 72 6.82 -3.45 -3.99
CA SER A 72 5.75 -4.09 -3.22
C SER A 72 5.16 -3.14 -2.19
N ILE A 73 3.87 -3.29 -1.94
CA ILE A 73 3.12 -2.59 -0.91
C ILE A 73 2.79 -3.59 0.18
N LEU A 74 3.17 -3.30 1.41
CA LEU A 74 2.77 -4.04 2.59
C LEU A 74 1.91 -3.12 3.48
N VAL A 75 0.76 -3.64 3.93
CA VAL A 75 -0.11 -3.00 4.91
C VAL A 75 -0.19 -3.88 6.14
N VAL A 76 0.20 -3.33 7.28
CA VAL A 76 0.17 -4.02 8.58
C VAL A 76 -0.73 -3.28 9.57
N PRO A 77 -1.49 -3.99 10.42
CA PRO A 77 -2.15 -3.40 11.57
C PRO A 77 -1.08 -2.86 12.50
N ARG A 78 -1.28 -1.64 12.99
CA ARG A 78 -0.38 -1.09 13.99
C ARG A 78 -0.62 -1.80 15.32
N ALA A 79 0.44 -2.34 15.92
CA ALA A 79 0.39 -2.79 17.31
C ALA A 79 0.06 -1.57 18.19
N VAL A 80 -0.93 -1.72 19.06
CA VAL A 80 -1.33 -0.73 20.06
C VAL A 80 -0.35 -0.77 21.21
#